data_AF-A0A6I7NT81-F1
#
_entry.id   AF-A0A6I7NT81-F1
#
_cell.length_a   1.000
_cell.length_b   1.000
_cell.length_c   1.000
_cell.angle_alpha   90.00
_cell.angle_beta   90.00
_cell.angle_gamma   90.00
#
_symmetry.space_group_name_H-M   'P 1'
#
loop_
_entity.id
_entity.type
_entity.pdbx_description
1 polymer ?
#
loop_
_entity_poly.entity_id
_entity_poly.type
_entity_poly.pdbx_seq_one_letter_code
_entity_poly.pdbx_strand_id
1 'polypeptide(L)'
;MHIKKAIPYFKKSDLNVLAFAFLIMLAFVFVLSGCDESSTGVNNNNGTNGNGNGNGNGGNEIGTSPTFDNVGQIFLSYCADCHTSIQESGVRLNTYTNVIESVGDQYGRLVVQPGDAANSPLVEKIESSNPSFGVRMPEDGPYLSSQRIDQIKEWINDGAENNQSNDESGGNSGGNDGGGGY
;
A
#
# COMPACT_ATOMS: atom_id res chain seq x y z
N MET A 1 -34.68 -68.15 -29.01
CA MET A 1 -33.39 -67.46 -28.81
C MET A 1 -33.66 -65.96 -28.72
N HIS A 2 -33.83 -65.40 -27.52
CA HIS A 2 -34.03 -63.96 -27.30
C HIS A 2 -32.95 -63.48 -26.33
N ILE A 3 -31.95 -62.78 -26.86
CA ILE A 3 -30.83 -62.24 -26.11
C ILE A 3 -31.29 -60.89 -25.54
N LYS A 4 -31.62 -60.84 -24.25
CA LYS A 4 -31.82 -59.57 -23.55
C LYS A 4 -30.44 -58.95 -23.30
N LYS A 5 -30.06 -57.95 -24.10
CA LYS A 5 -28.88 -57.11 -23.83
C LYS A 5 -29.16 -56.28 -22.58
N ALA A 6 -28.35 -56.46 -21.54
CA ALA A 6 -28.34 -55.59 -20.38
C ALA A 6 -27.75 -54.23 -20.76
N ILE A 7 -28.54 -53.17 -20.60
CA ILE A 7 -28.08 -51.80 -20.70
C ILE A 7 -27.59 -51.41 -19.30
N PRO A 8 -26.32 -51.03 -19.09
CA PRO A 8 -25.85 -50.60 -17.78
C PRO A 8 -26.53 -49.29 -17.39
N TYR A 9 -27.23 -49.32 -16.25
CA TYR A 9 -27.90 -48.19 -15.66
C TYR A 9 -26.92 -47.42 -14.77
N PHE A 10 -26.46 -46.25 -15.21
CA PHE A 10 -25.55 -45.39 -14.44
C PHE A 10 -26.33 -44.57 -13.41
N LYS A 11 -25.84 -44.55 -12.17
CA LYS A 11 -26.50 -43.94 -11.02
C LYS A 11 -26.27 -42.42 -11.02
N LYS A 12 -27.32 -41.64 -10.77
CA LYS A 12 -27.33 -40.16 -10.82
C LYS A 12 -26.31 -39.49 -9.87
N SER A 13 -25.80 -40.21 -8.87
CA SER A 13 -24.75 -39.77 -7.93
C SER A 13 -23.37 -39.68 -8.57
N ASP A 14 -23.09 -40.50 -9.59
CA ASP A 14 -21.75 -40.61 -10.19
C ASP A 14 -21.52 -39.52 -11.25
N LEU A 15 -22.61 -38.91 -11.73
CA LEU A 15 -22.60 -37.82 -12.70
C LEU A 15 -22.11 -36.50 -12.10
N ASN A 16 -22.44 -36.24 -10.83
CA ASN A 16 -21.97 -35.04 -10.12
C ASN A 16 -20.49 -35.15 -9.77
N VAL A 17 -20.01 -36.33 -9.37
CA VAL A 17 -18.59 -36.57 -9.06
C VAL A 17 -17.72 -36.40 -10.32
N LEU A 18 -18.20 -36.88 -11.48
CA LEU A 18 -17.52 -36.65 -12.76
C LEU A 18 -17.52 -35.17 -13.18
N ALA A 19 -18.63 -34.45 -12.97
CA ALA A 19 -18.73 -33.02 -13.29
C ALA A 19 -17.77 -32.17 -12.43
N PHE A 20 -17.63 -32.49 -11.13
CA PHE A 20 -16.67 -31.81 -10.25
C PHE A 20 -15.22 -32.15 -10.60
N ALA A 21 -14.91 -33.39 -10.99
CA ALA A 21 -13.57 -33.77 -11.43
C ALA A 21 -13.14 -33.08 -12.73
N PHE A 22 -14.08 -32.84 -13.67
CA PHE A 22 -13.80 -32.16 -14.93
C PHE A 22 -13.58 -30.65 -14.76
N LEU A 23 -14.27 -30.01 -13.81
CA LEU A 23 -14.10 -28.58 -13.50
C LEU A 23 -12.79 -28.27 -12.77
N ILE A 24 -12.30 -29.20 -11.95
CA ILE A 24 -11.02 -29.05 -11.24
C ILE A 24 -9.82 -29.24 -12.19
N MET A 25 -9.92 -30.13 -13.19
CA MET A 25 -8.87 -30.32 -14.21
C MET A 25 -8.75 -29.15 -15.20
N LEU A 26 -9.84 -28.40 -15.45
CA LEU A 26 -9.80 -27.21 -16.30
C LEU A 26 -9.16 -25.99 -15.61
N ALA A 27 -9.04 -25.99 -14.28
CA ALA A 27 -8.37 -24.92 -13.53
C ALA A 27 -6.84 -25.06 -13.46
N PHE A 28 -6.28 -26.24 -13.78
CA PHE A 28 -4.84 -26.51 -13.67
C PHE A 28 -4.03 -26.30 -14.96
N VAL A 29 -4.67 -25.93 -16.09
CA VAL A 29 -4.02 -25.83 -17.41
C VAL A 29 -3.71 -24.39 -17.84
N PHE A 30 -3.96 -23.37 -16.99
CA PHE A 30 -3.70 -21.96 -17.33
C PHE A 30 -2.58 -21.31 -16.50
N VAL A 31 -1.42 -21.96 -16.42
CA VAL A 31 -0.15 -21.32 -16.00
C VAL A 31 0.94 -21.65 -17.00
N LEU A 32 0.85 -21.06 -18.19
CA LEU A 32 1.95 -20.96 -19.16
C LEU A 32 1.88 -19.59 -19.83
N SER A 33 2.43 -18.59 -19.14
CA SER A 33 3.05 -17.41 -19.75
C SER A 33 4.24 -17.04 -18.86
N GLY A 34 5.34 -17.78 -19.05
CA GLY A 34 6.62 -17.56 -18.42
C GLY A 34 7.73 -17.80 -19.44
N CYS A 35 8.11 -16.74 -20.14
CA CYS A 35 9.42 -16.53 -20.78
C CYS A 35 9.78 -15.07 -20.40
N ASP A 36 10.97 -14.75 -19.89
CA ASP A 36 12.25 -15.06 -20.52
C ASP A 36 13.39 -15.52 -19.56
N GLU A 37 14.12 -16.50 -20.10
CA GLU A 37 15.57 -16.65 -20.18
C GLU A 37 16.47 -16.31 -18.97
N SER A 38 16.94 -17.38 -18.30
CA SER A 38 18.23 -17.37 -17.60
C SER A 38 19.33 -17.85 -18.55
N SER A 39 20.06 -16.91 -19.17
CA SER A 39 21.35 -17.20 -19.81
C SER A 39 22.50 -16.70 -18.94
N THR A 40 23.27 -17.68 -18.45
CA THR A 40 24.66 -17.62 -17.99
C THR A 40 25.01 -16.70 -16.83
N GLY A 41 25.39 -17.33 -15.72
CA GLY A 41 26.26 -16.69 -14.74
C GLY A 41 27.56 -16.22 -15.41
N VAL A 42 27.74 -14.91 -15.40
CA VAL A 42 29.04 -14.25 -15.47
C VAL A 42 29.07 -13.26 -14.32
N ASN A 43 29.88 -13.55 -13.30
CA ASN A 43 30.33 -12.54 -12.36
C ASN A 43 31.17 -11.53 -13.15
N ASN A 44 30.62 -10.33 -13.35
CA ASN A 44 31.39 -9.16 -13.74
C ASN A 44 31.09 -8.03 -12.75
N ASN A 45 31.96 -7.91 -11.75
CA ASN A 45 32.30 -6.60 -11.21
C ASN A 45 32.84 -5.74 -12.37
N ASN A 46 31.96 -4.96 -12.99
CA ASN A 46 32.33 -3.77 -13.73
C ASN A 46 31.13 -2.83 -13.78
N GLY A 47 31.26 -1.67 -13.13
CA GLY A 47 30.22 -0.67 -13.10
C GLY A 47 29.97 -0.07 -14.49
N THR A 48 28.70 0.15 -14.80
CA THR A 48 28.28 1.27 -15.62
C THR A 48 27.01 1.87 -15.05
N ASN A 49 27.19 3.06 -14.51
CA ASN A 49 26.22 4.14 -14.33
C ASN A 49 25.10 4.10 -15.40
N GLY A 50 23.87 3.89 -14.93
CA GLY A 50 22.65 3.88 -15.73
C GLY A 50 21.59 4.77 -15.09
N ASN A 51 21.74 6.06 -15.33
CA ASN A 51 20.85 7.19 -15.05
C ASN A 51 19.37 6.90 -15.39
N GLY A 52 18.55 6.69 -14.36
CA GLY A 52 17.12 6.92 -14.37
C GLY A 52 16.83 8.31 -13.80
N ASN A 53 16.73 9.29 -14.69
CA ASN A 53 16.39 10.68 -14.40
C ASN A 53 14.95 10.79 -13.88
N GLY A 54 14.81 10.81 -12.55
CA GLY A 54 13.67 11.37 -11.84
C GLY A 54 14.10 12.66 -11.15
N ASN A 55 13.86 13.79 -11.80
CA ASN A 55 14.04 15.13 -11.25
C ASN A 55 13.20 15.30 -9.98
N GLY A 56 13.85 15.44 -8.82
CA GLY A 56 13.22 15.63 -7.52
C GLY A 56 14.11 16.46 -6.61
N ASN A 57 13.83 17.76 -6.60
CA ASN A 57 14.43 18.81 -5.79
C ASN A 57 14.64 18.41 -4.31
N GLY A 58 15.78 18.77 -3.73
CA GLY A 58 16.16 18.43 -2.36
C GLY A 58 15.11 18.82 -1.33
N GLY A 59 14.47 17.81 -0.75
CA GLY A 59 13.56 17.93 0.37
C GLY A 59 13.62 16.63 1.17
N ASN A 60 13.90 16.76 2.46
CA ASN A 60 13.85 15.73 3.51
C ASN A 60 13.14 14.42 3.08
N GLU A 61 13.90 13.34 2.88
CA GLU A 61 13.33 12.06 2.43
C GLU A 61 12.42 11.49 3.52
N ILE A 62 11.10 11.69 3.39
CA ILE A 62 10.12 11.01 4.23
C ILE A 62 10.20 9.52 3.92
N GLY A 63 10.39 8.68 4.95
CA GLY A 63 10.49 7.22 4.78
C GLY A 63 9.27 6.63 4.06
N THR A 64 9.45 5.45 3.46
CA THR A 64 8.43 4.80 2.62
C THR A 64 7.53 3.84 3.38
N SER A 65 7.92 3.40 4.58
CA SER A 65 7.15 2.48 5.41
C SER A 65 5.85 3.13 5.91
N PRO A 66 4.72 2.38 6.02
CA PRO A 66 3.40 2.89 6.42
C PRO A 66 3.29 3.08 7.95
N THR A 67 4.32 3.65 8.57
CA THR A 67 4.33 3.94 10.00
C THR A 67 3.81 5.35 10.26
N PHE A 68 3.27 5.61 11.44
CA PHE A 68 2.79 6.94 11.80
C PHE A 68 3.93 7.97 11.83
N ASP A 69 5.16 7.57 12.16
CA ASP A 69 6.31 8.47 12.03
C ASP A 69 6.45 9.03 10.61
N ASN A 70 6.30 8.20 9.58
CA ASN A 70 6.39 8.65 8.19
C ASN A 70 5.09 9.33 7.71
N VAL A 71 3.92 8.75 8.03
CA VAL A 71 2.62 9.30 7.65
C VAL A 71 2.36 10.66 8.31
N GLY A 72 2.77 10.81 9.56
CA GLY A 72 2.75 12.07 10.28
C GLY A 72 3.57 13.15 9.58
N GLN A 73 4.75 12.82 9.04
CA GLN A 73 5.53 13.78 8.26
C GLN A 73 4.83 14.20 6.97
N ILE A 74 4.07 13.29 6.33
CA ILE A 74 3.22 13.66 5.18
C ILE A 74 2.16 14.67 5.64
N PHE A 75 1.45 14.42 6.74
CA PHE A 75 0.45 15.35 7.24
C PHE A 75 1.04 16.71 7.63
N LEU A 76 2.20 16.72 8.28
CA LEU A 76 2.90 17.96 8.63
C LEU A 76 3.35 18.74 7.40
N SER A 77 3.75 18.05 6.33
CA SER A 77 4.27 18.69 5.11
C SER A 77 3.17 19.20 4.17
N TYR A 78 2.01 18.54 4.13
CA TYR A 78 0.97 18.81 3.13
C TYR A 78 -0.34 19.34 3.70
N CYS A 79 -0.58 19.21 5.01
CA CYS A 79 -1.91 19.43 5.59
C CYS A 79 -1.90 20.39 6.80
N ALA A 80 -0.83 20.39 7.59
CA ALA A 80 -0.81 21.06 8.89
C ALA A 80 -0.89 22.60 8.80
N ASP A 81 -0.53 23.22 7.69
CA ASP A 81 -0.64 24.67 7.52
C ASP A 81 -2.07 25.18 7.78
N CYS A 82 -3.08 24.41 7.37
CA CYS A 82 -4.48 24.71 7.65
C CYS A 82 -5.04 23.81 8.77
N HIS A 83 -4.80 22.49 8.70
CA HIS A 83 -5.40 21.51 9.59
C HIS A 83 -4.63 21.30 10.91
N THR A 84 -4.21 22.37 11.59
CA THR A 84 -3.61 22.29 12.95
C THR A 84 -4.62 22.51 14.07
N SER A 85 -5.78 23.09 13.76
CA SER A 85 -6.85 23.38 14.72
C SER A 85 -8.20 22.95 14.16
N ILE A 86 -9.22 22.91 15.02
CA ILE A 86 -10.58 22.50 14.61
C ILE A 86 -11.27 23.50 13.67
N GLN A 87 -10.69 24.68 13.43
CA GLN A 87 -11.29 25.71 12.59
C GLN A 87 -11.49 25.23 11.14
N GLU A 88 -10.64 24.31 10.69
CA GLU A 88 -10.75 23.70 9.36
C GLU A 88 -11.64 22.46 9.39
N SER A 89 -12.95 22.69 9.55
CA SER A 89 -14.00 21.66 9.51
C SER A 89 -13.83 20.54 10.55
N GLY A 90 -13.35 20.85 11.75
CA GLY A 90 -13.17 19.88 12.84
C GLY A 90 -11.94 18.97 12.70
N VAL A 91 -11.11 19.17 11.66
CA VAL A 91 -10.00 18.27 11.33
C VAL A 91 -8.66 18.81 11.80
N ARG A 92 -7.91 18.00 12.57
CA ARG A 92 -6.56 18.28 13.06
C ARG A 92 -5.61 17.15 12.68
N LEU A 93 -4.52 17.47 11.96
CA LEU A 93 -3.58 16.51 11.39
C LEU A 93 -2.13 16.73 11.85
N ASN A 94 -1.91 17.43 12.96
CA ASN A 94 -0.58 17.81 13.45
C ASN A 94 0.02 16.87 14.50
N THR A 95 -0.78 15.97 15.11
CA THR A 95 -0.29 14.96 16.06
C THR A 95 -1.09 13.67 15.90
N TYR A 96 -0.55 12.54 16.35
CA TYR A 96 -1.24 11.25 16.31
C TYR A 96 -2.65 11.32 16.91
N THR A 97 -2.75 11.73 18.18
CA THR A 97 -4.02 11.83 18.90
C THR A 97 -5.01 12.72 18.15
N ASN A 98 -4.55 13.85 17.62
CA ASN A 98 -5.41 14.72 16.83
C ASN A 98 -5.93 14.05 15.56
N VAL A 99 -5.08 13.33 14.82
CA VAL A 99 -5.47 12.64 13.59
C VAL A 99 -6.55 11.59 13.88
N ILE A 100 -6.32 10.70 14.85
CA ILE A 100 -7.21 9.56 15.12
C ILE A 100 -8.52 9.96 15.83
N GLU A 101 -8.55 11.10 16.52
CA GLU A 101 -9.75 11.62 17.19
C GLU A 101 -10.51 12.66 16.36
N SER A 102 -9.95 13.11 15.22
CA SER A 102 -10.58 14.14 14.40
C SER A 102 -11.90 13.65 13.79
N VAL A 103 -12.95 14.44 14.00
CA VAL A 103 -14.27 14.25 13.38
C VAL A 103 -14.43 15.35 12.35
N GLY A 104 -14.65 14.99 11.09
CA GLY A 104 -14.88 15.98 10.04
C GLY A 104 -16.29 16.51 10.13
N ASP A 105 -16.47 17.82 10.32
CA ASP A 105 -17.79 18.46 10.50
C ASP A 105 -18.77 18.14 9.36
N GLN A 106 -18.27 18.10 8.12
CA GLN A 106 -19.06 17.77 6.94
C GLN A 106 -19.47 16.30 6.88
N TYR A 107 -18.62 15.41 7.41
CA TYR A 107 -18.84 13.96 7.40
C TYR A 107 -19.56 13.45 8.65
N GLY A 108 -19.52 14.19 9.76
CA GLY A 108 -20.13 13.84 11.04
C GLY A 108 -19.53 12.60 11.72
N ARG A 109 -18.34 12.16 11.30
CA ARG A 109 -17.65 10.97 11.84
C ARG A 109 -16.13 11.11 11.76
N LEU A 110 -15.41 10.14 12.34
CA LEU A 110 -13.96 10.10 12.31
C LEU A 110 -13.42 10.21 10.87
N VAL A 111 -12.41 11.05 10.68
CA VAL A 111 -11.76 11.24 9.38
C VAL A 111 -10.86 10.05 8.99
N VAL A 112 -10.30 9.37 9.99
CA VAL A 112 -9.60 8.10 9.86
C VAL A 112 -10.48 7.00 10.46
N GLN A 113 -10.73 5.95 9.68
CA GLN A 113 -11.43 4.75 10.13
C GLN A 113 -10.40 3.61 10.20
N PRO A 114 -9.86 3.30 11.39
CA PRO A 114 -8.86 2.24 11.55
C PRO A 114 -9.34 0.91 10.95
N GLY A 115 -8.52 0.31 10.10
CA GLY A 115 -8.81 -0.93 9.37
C GLY A 115 -9.64 -0.74 8.09
N ASP A 116 -10.03 0.49 7.74
CA ASP A 116 -10.88 0.76 6.58
C ASP A 116 -10.51 2.08 5.87
N ALA A 117 -9.42 2.04 5.10
CA ALA A 117 -9.00 3.18 4.29
C ALA A 117 -10.04 3.55 3.23
N ALA A 118 -10.75 2.57 2.65
CA ALA A 118 -11.71 2.81 1.59
C ALA A 118 -12.91 3.65 2.05
N ASN A 119 -13.34 3.49 3.31
CA ASN A 119 -14.42 4.29 3.89
C ASN A 119 -13.92 5.44 4.79
N SER A 120 -12.63 5.75 4.78
CA SER A 120 -12.07 6.87 5.55
C SER A 120 -12.27 8.21 4.80
N PRO A 121 -12.94 9.21 5.38
CA PRO A 121 -13.08 10.54 4.77
C PRO A 121 -11.75 11.17 4.36
N LEU A 122 -10.67 10.94 5.12
CA LEU A 122 -9.33 11.43 4.78
C LEU A 122 -8.89 10.93 3.39
N VAL A 123 -9.09 9.64 3.09
CA VAL A 123 -8.68 9.03 1.82
C VAL A 123 -9.52 9.59 0.67
N GLU A 124 -10.83 9.73 0.86
CA GLU A 124 -11.71 10.34 -0.13
C GLU A 124 -11.24 11.77 -0.49
N LYS A 125 -10.89 12.58 0.52
CA LYS A 125 -10.46 13.97 0.31
C LYS A 125 -9.12 14.08 -0.42
N ILE A 126 -8.20 13.13 -0.29
CA ILE A 126 -6.89 13.18 -0.95
C ILE A 126 -6.83 12.43 -2.28
N GLU A 127 -7.70 11.44 -2.52
CA GLU A 127 -7.66 10.59 -3.71
C GLU A 127 -8.71 10.99 -4.77
N SER A 128 -9.91 11.39 -4.35
CA SER A 128 -11.00 11.69 -5.28
C SER A 128 -10.82 13.06 -5.94
N SER A 129 -10.96 13.12 -7.27
CA SER A 129 -11.04 14.38 -8.01
C SER A 129 -12.35 15.14 -7.76
N ASN A 130 -13.38 14.46 -7.25
CA ASN A 130 -14.68 15.04 -6.92
C ASN A 130 -15.21 14.39 -5.62
N PRO A 131 -14.71 14.80 -4.45
CA PRO A 131 -15.14 14.23 -3.17
C PRO A 131 -16.59 14.59 -2.87
N SER A 132 -17.25 13.80 -2.01
CA SER A 132 -18.65 14.02 -1.60
C SER A 132 -18.91 15.40 -0.99
N PHE A 133 -17.89 15.99 -0.36
CA PHE A 133 -17.97 17.31 0.25
C PHE A 133 -16.76 18.19 -0.09
N GLY A 134 -17.02 19.46 -0.42
CA GLY A 134 -16.01 20.47 -0.73
C GLY A 134 -15.16 20.09 -1.95
N VAL A 135 -13.87 20.39 -1.89
CA VAL A 135 -12.90 20.10 -2.95
C VAL A 135 -11.83 19.10 -2.52
N ARG A 136 -11.07 18.56 -3.48
CA ARG A 136 -9.92 17.69 -3.20
C ARG A 136 -8.84 18.45 -2.42
N MET A 137 -8.25 17.78 -1.44
CA MET A 137 -7.16 18.31 -0.62
C MET A 137 -5.79 17.77 -1.05
N PRO A 138 -4.70 18.54 -0.86
CA PRO A 138 -4.68 19.94 -0.42
C PRO A 138 -5.27 20.90 -1.47
N GLU A 139 -6.04 21.92 -1.05
CA GLU A 139 -6.74 22.84 -1.96
C GLU A 139 -5.78 23.82 -2.66
N ASP A 140 -4.89 24.45 -1.89
CA ASP A 140 -3.94 25.47 -2.37
C ASP A 140 -2.51 24.92 -2.58
N GLY A 141 -2.33 23.60 -2.47
CA GLY A 141 -1.03 22.94 -2.48
C GLY A 141 -0.90 21.87 -3.57
N PRO A 142 0.32 21.34 -3.82
CA PRO A 142 0.48 20.19 -4.66
C PRO A 142 -0.26 18.99 -4.06
N TYR A 143 -1.00 18.28 -4.90
CA TYR A 143 -1.59 17.02 -4.51
C TYR A 143 -0.52 15.98 -4.17
N LEU A 144 -0.86 15.07 -3.26
CA LEU A 144 0.00 13.96 -2.89
C LEU A 144 0.24 13.05 -4.12
N SER A 145 1.43 12.48 -4.19
CA SER A 145 1.72 11.40 -5.14
C SER A 145 0.92 10.14 -4.77
N SER A 146 0.70 9.26 -5.75
CA SER A 146 0.04 7.97 -5.51
C SER A 146 0.75 7.18 -4.40
N GLN A 147 2.08 7.16 -4.40
CA GLN A 147 2.87 6.48 -3.37
C GLN A 147 2.57 6.98 -1.94
N ARG A 148 2.41 8.30 -1.75
CA ARG A 148 2.09 8.85 -0.43
C ARG A 148 0.64 8.58 -0.03
N ILE A 149 -0.27 8.59 -0.99
CA ILE A 149 -1.67 8.18 -0.75
C ILE A 149 -1.72 6.70 -0.36
N ASP A 150 -1.00 5.83 -1.08
CA ASP A 150 -0.93 4.39 -0.79
C ASP A 150 -0.35 4.14 0.61
N GLN A 151 0.70 4.87 1.00
CA GLN A 151 1.29 4.80 2.33
C GLN A 151 0.30 5.18 3.44
N ILE A 152 -0.51 6.22 3.23
CA ILE A 152 -1.59 6.59 4.17
C ILE A 152 -2.65 5.49 4.22
N LYS A 153 -3.05 4.94 3.07
CA LYS A 153 -4.08 3.88 3.00
C LYS A 153 -3.62 2.61 3.71
N GLU A 154 -2.37 2.21 3.51
CA GLU A 154 -1.78 1.06 4.17
C GLU A 154 -1.72 1.26 5.69
N TRP A 155 -1.22 2.40 6.16
CA TRP A 155 -1.23 2.73 7.60
C TRP A 155 -2.63 2.67 8.21
N ILE A 156 -3.65 3.21 7.52
CA ILE A 156 -5.04 3.13 8.01
C ILE A 156 -5.52 1.68 8.05
N ASN A 157 -5.28 0.91 6.99
CA ASN A 157 -5.70 -0.50 6.92
C ASN A 157 -5.00 -1.37 7.98
N ASP A 158 -3.78 -1.03 8.37
CA ASP A 158 -3.03 -1.67 9.45
C ASP A 158 -3.51 -1.28 10.85
N GLY A 159 -4.62 -0.53 10.95
CA GLY A 159 -5.22 -0.14 12.22
C GLY A 159 -4.85 1.25 12.70
N ALA A 160 -4.20 2.06 11.86
CA ALA A 160 -3.83 3.43 12.14
C ALA A 160 -3.04 3.59 13.46
N GLU A 161 -2.10 2.67 13.72
CA GLU A 161 -1.35 2.62 14.97
C GLU A 161 -0.32 3.76 15.09
N ASN A 162 0.02 4.15 16.32
CA ASN A 162 1.12 5.08 16.60
C ASN A 162 2.46 4.35 16.60
N ASN A 163 2.87 3.85 15.44
CA ASN A 163 4.09 3.07 15.26
C ASN A 163 5.23 3.93 14.67
N GLN A 164 6.46 3.56 15.05
CA GLN A 164 7.68 4.22 14.59
C GLN A 164 8.25 3.52 13.37
N SER A 165 8.96 4.24 12.51
CA SER A 165 9.76 3.56 11.49
C SER A 165 10.97 2.90 12.16
N ASN A 166 11.13 1.59 11.95
CA ASN A 166 12.33 0.88 12.40
C ASN A 166 13.47 1.08 11.40
N ASP A 167 13.62 2.30 10.89
CA ASP A 167 14.69 2.66 9.99
C ASP A 167 15.96 2.80 10.83
N GLU A 168 16.53 1.66 11.24
CA GLU A 168 17.95 1.55 11.54
C GLU A 168 18.71 1.97 10.28
N SER A 169 18.90 3.28 10.14
CA SER A 169 20.16 3.84 9.67
C SER A 169 21.24 3.43 10.68
N GLY A 170 21.58 2.14 10.66
CA GLY A 170 22.79 1.58 11.24
C GLY A 170 24.00 2.02 10.42
N GLY A 171 24.20 3.34 10.30
CA GLY A 171 25.48 3.91 9.95
C GLY A 171 26.36 3.87 11.18
N ASN A 172 26.99 2.71 11.43
CA ASN A 172 28.08 2.56 12.38
C ASN A 172 29.23 3.51 12.03
N SER A 173 29.14 4.77 12.47
CA SER A 173 30.27 5.69 12.56
C SER A 173 31.03 5.35 13.83
N GLY A 174 31.97 4.40 13.69
CA GLY A 174 32.77 3.91 14.81
C GLY A 174 33.86 2.92 14.40
N GLY A 175 34.35 3.01 13.16
CA GLY A 175 35.61 2.37 12.77
C GLY A 175 36.75 3.14 13.42
N ASN A 176 37.27 2.61 14.53
CA ASN A 176 38.46 3.10 15.20
C ASN A 176 39.68 2.85 14.30
N ASP A 177 40.16 3.90 13.64
CA ASP A 177 41.38 3.90 12.83
C ASP A 177 42.61 3.78 13.74
N GLY A 178 42.85 2.56 14.23
CA GLY A 178 44.06 2.17 14.94
C GLY A 178 45.26 2.06 14.01
N GLY A 179 45.74 3.18 13.47
CA GLY A 179 47.00 3.28 12.72
C GLY A 179 48.19 3.48 13.66
N GLY A 180 48.60 2.42 14.35
CA GLY A 180 49.86 2.37 15.08
C GLY A 180 50.95 1.71 14.24
N GLY A 181 51.91 2.48 13.73
CA GLY A 181 53.06 1.90 13.07
C GLY A 181 54.04 2.92 12.53
N TYR A 182 54.88 3.50 13.39
CA TYR A 182 56.36 3.53 13.30
C TYR A 182 56.93 4.00 14.65
#